data_AF-A0A7C6WT42-F1
#
_entry.id   AF-A0A7C6WT42-F1
#
_cell.length_a   1.000
_cell.length_b   1.000
_cell.length_c   1.000
_cell.angle_alpha   90.00
_cell.angle_beta   90.00
_cell.angle_gamma   90.00
#
_symmetry.space_group_name_H-M   'P 1'
#
loop_
_entity.id
_entity.type
_entity.pdbx_description
1 polymer ?
#
loop_
_entity_poly.entity_id
_entity_poly.type
_entity_poly.pdbx_seq_one_letter_code
_entity_poly.pdbx_strand_id
1 'polypeptide(L)' 'MNHGCIGCKLCEKVCPSEAIKVNSIDKKAEIETSQCLQCTYCQKVCPKDAIH' A
#
# COMPACT_ATOMS: atom_id res chain seq x y z
N MET A 1 -1.00 -15.82 10.54
CA MET A 1 -0.16 -16.02 9.33
C MET A 1 0.16 -14.64 8.80
N ASN A 2 1.35 -14.12 9.10
CA ASN A 2 1.69 -12.73 8.83
C ASN A 2 2.23 -12.62 7.39
N HIS A 3 1.34 -12.24 6.47
CA HIS A 3 1.66 -12.13 5.06
C HIS A 3 2.25 -10.74 4.81
N GLY A 4 3.56 -10.59 5.02
CA GLY A 4 4.27 -9.33 4.78
C GLY A 4 4.08 -8.81 3.36
N CYS A 5 4.29 -7.49 3.20
CA CYS A 5 4.24 -6.85 1.89
C CYS A 5 5.23 -7.53 0.92
N ILE A 6 4.79 -7.74 -0.32
CA ILE A 6 5.56 -8.42 -1.37
C ILE A 6 6.07 -7.44 -2.44
N GLY A 7 5.82 -6.14 -2.27
CA GLY A 7 6.25 -5.12 -3.24
C GLY A 7 5.49 -5.15 -4.58
N CYS A 8 4.24 -5.65 -4.62
CA CYS A 8 3.46 -5.79 -5.86
C CYS A 8 2.97 -4.47 -6.48
N LYS A 9 3.05 -3.36 -5.74
CA LYS A 9 2.66 -1.99 -6.16
C LYS A 9 1.17 -1.79 -6.50
N LEU A 10 0.29 -2.74 -6.17
CA LEU A 10 -1.15 -2.59 -6.40
C LEU A 10 -1.75 -1.44 -5.59
N CYS A 11 -1.33 -1.30 -4.32
CA CYS A 11 -1.75 -0.21 -3.45
C CYS A 11 -1.33 1.17 -3.96
N GLU A 12 -0.11 1.30 -4.51
CA GLU A 12 0.38 2.51 -5.15
C GLU A 12 -0.46 2.88 -6.38
N LYS A 13 -0.73 1.92 -7.26
CA LYS A 13 -1.53 2.14 -8.49
C LYS A 13 -2.98 2.53 -8.23
N VAL A 14 -3.60 2.01 -7.17
CA VAL A 14 -5.01 2.30 -6.86
C VAL A 14 -5.17 3.58 -6.03
N CYS A 15 -4.07 4.13 -5.47
CA CYS A 15 -4.15 5.27 -4.58
C CYS A 15 -4.48 6.55 -5.38
N PRO A 16 -5.67 7.16 -5.21
CA PRO A 16 -6.06 8.33 -6.00
C PRO A 16 -5.29 9.59 -5.62
N SER A 17 -4.74 9.65 -4.40
CA SER A 17 -3.93 10.77 -3.91
C SER A 17 -2.43 10.52 -4.06
N GLU A 18 -2.03 9.40 -4.68
CA GLU A 18 -0.62 9.00 -4.82
C GLU A 18 0.16 8.98 -3.49
N ALA A 19 -0.56 8.82 -2.38
CA ALA A 19 -0.01 8.85 -1.02
C ALA A 19 0.83 7.61 -0.67
N ILE A 20 0.90 6.61 -1.54
CA ILE A 20 1.55 5.33 -1.26
C ILE A 20 2.72 5.14 -2.22
N LYS A 21 3.92 4.92 -1.68
CA LYS A 21 5.10 4.51 -2.44
C LYS A 21 5.55 3.13 -2.02
N VAL A 22 5.76 2.25 -3.00
CA VAL A 22 6.19 0.88 -2.76
C VAL A 22 7.65 0.69 -3.19
N ASN A 23 8.49 0.38 -2.21
CA ASN A 23 9.87 0.01 -2.45
C ASN A 23 9.96 -1.49 -2.79
N SER A 24 10.29 -1.81 -4.04
CA SER A 24 10.44 -3.19 -4.51
C SER A 24 11.67 -3.92 -3.94
N ILE A 25 12.67 -3.18 -3.44
CA ILE A 25 13.89 -3.74 -2.85
C ILE A 25 13.59 -4.16 -1.41
N ASP A 26 13.05 -3.26 -0.59
CA ASP A 26 12.71 -3.54 0.82
C ASP A 26 11.38 -4.29 0.98
N LYS A 27 10.63 -4.45 -0.13
CA LYS A 27 9.26 -4.99 -0.15
C LYS A 27 8.37 -4.31 0.90
N LYS A 28 8.54 -3.01 1.09
CA LYS A 28 7.72 -2.18 1.99
C LYS A 28 6.90 -1.17 1.20
N ALA A 29 5.71 -0.89 1.72
CA ALA A 29 4.90 0.23 1.31
C ALA A 29 5.04 1.33 2.36
N GLU A 30 5.35 2.54 1.92
CA GLU A 30 5.37 3.75 2.73
C GLU A 30 4.13 4.57 2.38
N ILE A 31 3.39 5.01 3.40
CA ILE A 31 2.15 5.76 3.25
C ILE A 31 2.38 7.15 3.81
N GLU A 32 2.22 8.16 2.97
CA GLU A 32 2.25 9.57 3.33
C GLU A 32 0.88 9.94 3.92
N THR A 33 0.80 9.93 5.25
CA THR A 33 -0.45 10.18 5.98
C THR A 33 -1.02 11.56 5.70
N SER A 34 -0.18 12.53 5.33
CA SER A 34 -0.62 13.89 5.02
C SER A 34 -1.44 13.95 3.72
N GLN A 35 -1.18 13.03 2.79
CA GLN A 35 -1.89 12.90 1.52
C GLN A 35 -2.95 11.77 1.53
N CYS A 36 -3.02 11.00 2.61
CA CYS A 36 -3.92 9.86 2.70
C CYS A 36 -5.37 10.31 2.93
N LEU A 37 -6.25 9.99 1.98
CA LEU A 37 -7.69 10.31 2.07
C LEU A 37 -8.50 9.31 2.90
N GLN A 38 -7.85 8.32 3.51
CA GLN A 38 -8.49 7.24 4.27
C GLN A 38 -9.59 6.49 3.48
N CYS A 39 -9.43 6.40 2.17
CA CYS A 39 -10.41 5.78 1.26
C CYS A 39 -10.42 4.24 1.28
N THR A 40 -9.46 3.60 1.96
CA THR A 40 -9.31 2.13 2.12
C THR A 40 -9.09 1.30 0.85
N TYR A 41 -8.95 1.92 -0.33
CA TYR A 41 -8.70 1.20 -1.59
C TYR A 41 -7.42 0.35 -1.55
N CYS A 42 -6.36 0.88 -0.94
CA CYS A 42 -5.09 0.17 -0.78
C CYS A 42 -5.22 -1.12 0.04
N GLN A 43 -6.10 -1.16 1.04
CA GLN A 43 -6.38 -2.35 1.84
C GLN A 43 -7.13 -3.38 0.99
N LYS A 44 -8.20 -2.96 0.29
CA LYS A 44 -9.04 -3.85 -0.54
C LYS A 44 -8.28 -4.54 -1.66
N VAL A 45 -7.29 -3.87 -2.25
CA VAL A 45 -6.49 -4.43 -3.36
C VAL A 45 -5.29 -5.25 -2.88
N CYS A 46 -4.94 -5.20 -1.60
CA CYS A 46 -3.71 -5.82 -1.10
C CYS A 46 -3.92 -7.34 -0.94
N PRO A 47 -3.30 -8.20 -1.78
CA PRO A 47 -3.53 -9.64 -1.73
C PRO A 47 -2.92 -10.32 -0.50
N LYS A 48 -2.17 -9.55 0.30
CA LYS A 48 -1.48 -10.02 1.50
C LYS A 48 -2.06 -9.43 2.77
N ASP A 49 -3.08 -8.55 2.66
CA ASP A 49 -3.61 -7.78 3.79
C ASP A 49 -2.50 -7.10 4.62
N ALA A 50 -1.45 -6.62 3.94
CA ALA A 50 -0.28 -6.04 4.59
C ALA A 50 -0.45 -4.55 4.97
N ILE A 51 -1.62 -3.96 4.71
CA ILE A 51 -1.94 -2.55 4.95
C ILE A 51 -3.17 -2.50 5.85
N HIS A 52 -3.10 -1.73 6.94
CA HIS A 52 -4.16 -1.56 7.94
C HIS A 52 -4.35 -0.08 8.29
#